data_AF-A0AAD4YER9-F1
#
_entry.id   AF-A0AAD4YER9-F1
#
_cell.length_a   1.000
_cell.length_b   1.000
_cell.length_c   1.000
_cell.angle_alpha   90.00
_cell.angle_beta   90.00
_cell.angle_gamma   90.00
#
_symmetry.space_group_name_H-M   'P 1'
#
loop_
_entity.id
_entity.type
_entity.pdbx_description
1 polymer ?
#
loop_
_entity_poly.entity_id
_entity_poly.type
_entity_poly.pdbx_seq_one_letter_code
_entity_poly.pdbx_strand_id
1 'polypeptide(L)'
;MASTEALLFTTLGTHSDPNNSEMELDCQFNEEFKFILLPVTYSVVFLLGLGFNALTIWLFLFRLRPWDATATYMFHLALSDTLYALSLPTLVYYYEAHSHWPSGTGLCQFIRFLFYWNLYCSVLFLTCISVHHYLGICHPLRAVHWGLPHLAGLLCLAVWLVIAGCLMPNLFFVTTSPKGDTVLCHDTTRPEEFDHYVYFSSAIMRLLFGGPCLVNLVCYGLMAQCLYWPLPGATQSSSRLRSLHTIAVVLTVFAVCFVPFHITHTIYYMARLLEADCRVLSIVNLVYKVTRPLASANSCLDPVLYLLTGEKY
;
A
#
# COMPACT_ATOMS: atom_id res chain seq x y z
N MET A 1 -11.00 34.07 -24.83
CA MET A 1 -11.95 32.94 -24.98
C MET A 1 -11.48 32.11 -26.15
N ALA A 2 -11.40 30.79 -25.93
CA ALA A 2 -10.76 29.73 -26.75
C ALA A 2 -9.22 29.86 -26.82
N SER A 3 -8.40 28.85 -26.51
CA SER A 3 -8.64 27.41 -26.37
C SER A 3 -7.49 26.77 -25.57
N THR A 4 -7.82 26.21 -24.42
CA THR A 4 -6.98 25.38 -23.55
C THR A 4 -7.23 23.91 -23.86
N GLU A 5 -6.54 23.35 -24.85
CA GLU A 5 -6.46 21.89 -25.08
C GLU A 5 -5.11 21.57 -25.74
N ALA A 6 -4.06 21.45 -24.93
CA ALA A 6 -2.75 20.99 -25.38
C ALA A 6 -2.07 20.23 -24.25
N LEU A 7 -2.53 19.00 -23.97
CA LEU A 7 -1.83 18.09 -23.06
C LEU A 7 -2.20 16.63 -23.34
N LEU A 8 -2.02 16.19 -24.59
CA LEU A 8 -2.01 14.77 -24.96
C LEU A 8 -1.40 14.59 -26.36
N PHE A 9 -0.10 14.80 -26.50
CA PHE A 9 0.63 14.46 -27.73
C PHE A 9 1.60 13.30 -27.46
N THR A 10 1.28 12.15 -28.03
CA THR A 10 2.14 10.98 -28.22
C THR A 10 3.16 11.32 -29.30
N THR A 11 4.46 11.25 -29.02
CA THR A 11 5.50 11.30 -30.08
C THR A 11 5.75 9.89 -30.60
N LEU A 12 5.38 9.62 -31.85
CA LEU A 12 5.85 8.44 -32.58
C LEU A 12 7.33 8.65 -32.95
N GLY A 13 8.23 7.88 -32.33
CA GLY A 13 9.61 7.75 -32.81
C GLY A 13 9.66 6.72 -33.93
N THR A 14 10.15 7.11 -35.11
CA THR A 14 10.47 6.16 -36.19
C THR A 14 11.98 5.95 -36.20
N HIS A 15 12.45 4.74 -35.89
CA HIS A 15 13.85 4.34 -36.11
C HIS A 15 13.85 3.40 -37.32
N SER A 16 14.37 3.86 -38.45
CA SER A 16 14.41 3.10 -39.70
C SER A 16 15.75 2.36 -39.81
N ASP A 17 15.78 1.07 -39.51
CA ASP A 17 16.85 0.15 -39.96
C ASP A 17 16.41 -0.54 -41.25
N PRO A 18 17.19 -0.48 -42.34
CA PRO A 18 16.69 -0.82 -43.68
C PRO A 18 16.68 -2.34 -43.99
N ASN A 19 16.72 -3.23 -42.98
CA ASN A 19 16.84 -4.66 -43.26
C ASN A 19 16.22 -5.59 -42.19
N ASN A 20 14.96 -5.34 -41.82
CA ASN A 20 13.99 -6.36 -41.40
C ASN A 20 12.63 -5.67 -41.19
N SER A 21 11.60 -6.12 -41.90
CA SER A 21 10.25 -5.56 -41.82
C SER A 21 9.46 -6.11 -40.64
N GLU A 22 9.94 -5.86 -39.43
CA GLU A 22 9.12 -5.83 -38.23
C GLU A 22 9.27 -4.44 -37.63
N MET A 23 8.27 -3.61 -37.89
CA MET A 23 8.19 -2.26 -37.34
C MET A 23 7.84 -2.40 -35.85
N GLU A 24 8.85 -2.59 -35.00
CA GLU A 24 8.70 -2.54 -33.54
C GLU A 24 8.19 -1.14 -33.17
N LEU A 25 6.88 -1.01 -32.97
CA LEU A 25 6.26 0.21 -32.47
C LEU A 25 6.64 0.34 -30.99
N ASP A 26 7.75 1.03 -30.69
CA ASP A 26 8.11 1.36 -29.31
C ASP A 26 7.11 2.41 -28.77
N CYS A 27 6.24 1.98 -27.85
CA CYS A 27 5.25 2.84 -27.23
C CYS A 27 5.93 3.78 -26.20
N GLN A 28 6.19 5.02 -26.61
CA GLN A 28 6.81 6.01 -25.73
C GLN A 28 5.77 6.71 -24.85
N PHE A 29 5.91 6.53 -23.54
CA PHE A 29 5.08 7.21 -22.54
C PHE A 29 5.63 8.61 -22.23
N ASN A 30 4.77 9.62 -22.21
CA ASN A 30 5.11 10.90 -21.58
C ASN A 30 5.04 10.75 -20.05
N GLU A 31 6.20 10.74 -19.40
CA GLU A 31 6.32 10.51 -17.97
C GLU A 31 6.89 11.69 -17.20
N GLU A 32 7.00 12.89 -17.81
CA GLU A 32 7.63 14.04 -17.17
C GLU A 32 6.94 14.45 -15.85
N PHE A 33 5.61 14.28 -15.79
CA PHE A 33 4.82 14.58 -14.59
C PHE A 33 5.33 13.83 -13.34
N LYS A 34 5.92 12.63 -13.51
CA LYS A 34 6.37 11.79 -12.38
C LYS A 34 7.52 12.45 -11.61
N PHE A 35 8.33 13.27 -12.29
CA PHE A 35 9.48 13.96 -11.70
C PHE A 35 9.09 15.13 -10.82
N ILE A 36 7.82 15.56 -10.84
CA ILE A 36 7.29 16.56 -9.90
C ILE A 36 6.35 15.88 -8.91
N LEU A 37 5.41 15.08 -9.40
CA LEU A 37 4.38 14.45 -8.58
C LEU A 37 4.97 13.53 -7.51
N LEU A 38 5.91 12.65 -7.87
CA LEU A 38 6.42 11.64 -6.94
C LEU A 38 7.35 12.22 -5.88
N PRO A 39 8.32 13.11 -6.20
CA PRO A 39 9.10 13.81 -5.18
C PRO A 39 8.25 14.59 -4.18
N VAL A 40 7.27 15.36 -4.66
CA VAL A 40 6.41 16.18 -3.80
C VAL A 40 5.57 15.29 -2.88
N THR A 41 4.88 14.30 -3.44
CA THR A 41 4.01 13.41 -2.64
C THR A 41 4.81 12.58 -1.65
N TYR A 42 5.94 11.98 -2.05
CA TYR A 42 6.78 11.21 -1.15
C TYR A 42 7.47 12.06 -0.09
N SER A 43 7.81 13.32 -0.37
CA SER A 43 8.32 14.25 0.65
C SER A 43 7.26 14.58 1.69
N VAL A 44 6.01 14.81 1.26
CA VAL A 44 4.89 15.04 2.19
C VAL A 44 4.63 13.80 3.05
N VAL A 45 4.58 12.62 2.43
CA VAL A 45 4.39 11.35 3.17
C VAL A 45 5.56 11.09 4.13
N PHE A 46 6.79 11.40 3.73
CA PHE A 46 7.96 11.28 4.61
C PHE A 46 7.81 12.16 5.85
N LEU A 47 7.55 13.46 5.68
CA LEU A 47 7.50 14.41 6.80
C LEU A 47 6.33 14.10 7.75
N LEU A 48 5.13 13.90 7.20
CA LEU A 48 3.93 13.63 7.98
C LEU A 48 3.95 12.22 8.57
N GLY A 49 4.25 11.22 7.75
CA GLY A 49 4.29 9.82 8.14
C GLY A 49 5.37 9.57 9.19
N LEU A 50 6.59 10.08 9.02
CA LEU A 50 7.63 9.92 10.04
C LEU A 50 7.25 10.63 11.34
N GLY A 51 6.74 11.86 11.26
CA GLY A 51 6.33 12.63 12.43
C GLY A 51 5.23 11.94 13.24
N PHE A 52 4.13 11.55 12.59
CA PHE A 52 3.01 10.90 13.27
C PHE A 52 3.35 9.50 13.79
N ASN A 53 4.03 8.67 13.01
CA ASN A 53 4.38 7.32 13.46
C ASN A 53 5.45 7.33 14.55
N ALA A 54 6.44 8.22 14.50
CA ALA A 54 7.42 8.36 15.57
C ALA A 54 6.77 8.81 16.88
N LEU A 55 5.81 9.75 16.82
CA LEU A 55 5.02 10.15 17.98
C LEU A 55 4.20 8.98 18.52
N THR A 56 3.52 8.22 17.65
CA THR A 56 2.74 7.04 18.03
C THR A 56 3.62 5.99 18.73
N ILE A 57 4.79 5.65 18.16
CA ILE A 57 5.76 4.73 18.77
C ILE A 57 6.21 5.25 20.14
N TRP A 58 6.54 6.54 20.25
CA TRP A 58 6.94 7.16 21.51
C TRP A 58 5.84 7.07 22.58
N LEU A 59 4.58 7.38 22.22
CA LEU A 59 3.43 7.26 23.12
C LEU A 59 3.25 5.82 23.61
N PHE A 60 3.36 4.82 22.72
CA PHE A 60 3.26 3.42 23.11
C PHE A 60 4.37 2.98 24.06
N LEU A 61 5.62 3.37 23.79
CA LEU A 61 6.77 2.96 24.59
C LEU A 61 6.75 3.59 25.99
N PHE A 62 6.35 4.86 26.11
CA PHE A 62 6.55 5.65 27.33
C PHE A 62 5.27 6.07 28.06
N ARG A 63 4.11 6.11 27.40
CA ARG A 63 2.87 6.67 27.98
C ARG A 63 1.69 5.70 28.06
N LEU A 64 1.59 4.72 27.15
CA LEU A 64 0.39 3.89 26.99
C LEU A 64 0.55 2.45 27.51
N ARG A 65 1.12 2.25 28.69
CA ARG A 65 1.20 0.92 29.33
C ARG A 65 0.08 0.72 30.36
N PRO A 66 -0.47 -0.51 30.51
CA PRO A 66 -0.16 -1.75 29.78
C PRO A 66 -0.79 -1.80 28.37
N TRP A 67 -0.20 -2.60 27.47
CA TRP A 67 -0.69 -2.76 26.09
C TRP A 67 -1.80 -3.81 26.02
N ASP A 68 -2.90 -3.48 25.34
CA ASP A 68 -3.93 -4.43 24.92
C ASP A 68 -3.63 -4.97 23.50
N ALA A 69 -4.47 -5.88 22.99
CA ALA A 69 -4.29 -6.47 21.66
C ALA A 69 -4.31 -5.42 20.54
N THR A 70 -5.26 -4.49 20.57
CA THR A 70 -5.35 -3.41 19.57
C THR A 70 -4.11 -2.50 19.60
N ALA A 71 -3.65 -2.10 20.79
CA ALA A 71 -2.41 -1.33 20.97
C ALA A 71 -1.20 -2.08 20.39
N THR A 72 -1.14 -3.40 20.57
CA THR A 72 -0.07 -4.24 20.03
C THR A 72 -0.08 -4.21 18.49
N TYR A 73 -1.23 -4.37 17.84
CA TYR A 73 -1.32 -4.28 16.37
C TYR A 73 -0.95 -2.88 15.85
N MET A 74 -1.42 -1.83 16.53
CA MET A 74 -1.12 -0.43 16.17
C MET A 74 0.37 -0.11 16.28
N PHE A 75 1.06 -0.64 17.30
CA PHE A 75 2.50 -0.45 17.44
C PHE A 75 3.26 -1.08 16.26
N HIS A 76 2.90 -2.30 15.85
CA HIS A 76 3.54 -2.96 14.71
C HIS A 76 3.19 -2.29 13.37
N LEU A 77 1.97 -1.75 13.23
CA LEU A 77 1.57 -0.93 12.10
C LEU A 77 2.47 0.33 11.99
N ALA A 78 2.59 1.08 13.08
CA ALA A 78 3.43 2.28 13.12
C ALA A 78 4.92 1.99 12.86
N LEU A 79 5.40 0.82 13.32
CA LEU A 79 6.75 0.36 13.01
C LEU A 79 6.95 0.12 11.51
N SER A 80 6.00 -0.56 10.86
CA SER A 80 6.01 -0.80 9.41
C SER A 80 5.95 0.51 8.62
N ASP A 81 5.08 1.44 9.01
CA ASP A 81 4.98 2.77 8.41
C ASP A 81 6.26 3.58 8.56
N THR A 82 6.89 3.54 9.73
CA THR A 82 8.15 4.22 9.97
C THR A 82 9.27 3.67 9.08
N LEU A 83 9.38 2.34 8.95
CA LEU A 83 10.39 1.70 8.10
C LEU A 83 10.24 2.11 6.63
N TYR A 84 9.01 2.17 6.12
CA TYR A 84 8.76 2.64 4.77
C TYR A 84 8.98 4.14 4.62
N ALA A 85 8.54 4.97 5.56
CA ALA A 85 8.78 6.40 5.53
C ALA A 85 10.28 6.71 5.44
N LEU A 86 11.13 6.02 6.20
CA LEU A 86 12.59 6.17 6.13
C LEU A 86 13.21 5.83 4.76
N SER A 87 12.51 5.05 3.93
CA SER A 87 12.93 4.70 2.56
C SER A 87 12.58 5.78 1.51
N LEU A 88 11.61 6.65 1.81
CA LEU A 88 11.08 7.64 0.88
C LEU A 88 12.10 8.68 0.40
N PRO A 89 13.04 9.20 1.23
CA PRO A 89 14.05 10.14 0.75
C PRO A 89 14.89 9.60 -0.40
N THR A 90 15.18 8.29 -0.40
CA THR A 90 15.91 7.64 -1.50
C THR A 90 15.08 7.61 -2.78
N LEU A 91 13.77 7.41 -2.68
CA LEU A 91 12.86 7.51 -3.84
C LEU A 91 12.71 8.94 -4.33
N VAL A 92 12.65 9.93 -3.44
CA VAL A 92 12.64 11.36 -3.80
C VAL A 92 13.89 11.69 -4.62
N TYR A 93 15.08 11.33 -4.11
CA TYR A 93 16.33 11.52 -4.84
C TYR A 93 16.32 10.86 -6.23
N TYR A 94 15.81 9.62 -6.33
CA TYR A 94 15.73 8.90 -7.59
C TYR A 94 14.89 9.64 -8.66
N TYR A 95 13.75 10.23 -8.27
CA TYR A 95 12.91 10.95 -9.21
C TYR A 95 13.46 12.35 -9.53
N GLU A 96 14.07 13.05 -8.57
CA GLU A 96 14.79 14.31 -8.83
C GLU A 96 15.99 14.11 -9.78
N ALA A 97 16.69 12.98 -9.64
CA ALA A 97 17.77 12.56 -10.53
C ALA A 97 17.26 12.00 -11.88
N HIS A 98 16.02 12.31 -12.27
CA HIS A 98 15.41 11.92 -13.54
C HIS A 98 15.44 10.40 -13.80
N SER A 99 15.17 9.61 -12.74
CA SER A 99 15.23 8.14 -12.76
C SER A 99 16.64 7.55 -12.90
N HIS A 100 17.68 8.29 -12.53
CA HIS A 100 19.04 7.75 -12.37
C HIS A 100 19.23 7.13 -10.97
N TRP A 101 19.61 5.85 -10.92
CA TRP A 101 19.83 5.08 -9.69
C TRP A 101 21.29 4.63 -9.54
N PRO A 102 22.12 5.38 -8.79
CA PRO A 102 23.53 5.05 -8.61
C PRO A 102 23.79 4.04 -7.47
N SER A 103 22.81 3.79 -6.59
CA SER A 103 23.01 3.09 -5.31
C SER A 103 23.04 1.56 -5.39
N GLY A 104 23.17 0.98 -6.59
CA GLY A 104 23.27 -0.46 -6.82
C GLY A 104 21.95 -1.23 -6.69
N THR A 105 21.94 -2.46 -7.21
CA THR A 105 20.73 -3.29 -7.34
C THR A 105 20.14 -3.70 -5.98
N GLY A 106 20.98 -4.02 -5.00
CA GLY A 106 20.52 -4.47 -3.68
C GLY A 106 19.69 -3.41 -2.94
N LEU A 107 20.10 -2.13 -2.98
CA LEU A 107 19.31 -1.05 -2.38
C LEU A 107 18.01 -0.81 -3.15
N CYS A 108 18.04 -0.90 -4.50
CA CYS A 108 16.82 -0.81 -5.31
C CYS A 108 15.80 -1.87 -4.86
N GLN A 109 16.22 -3.13 -4.80
CA GLN A 109 15.39 -4.25 -4.34
C GLN A 109 14.84 -4.03 -2.93
N PHE A 110 15.67 -3.59 -1.99
CA PHE A 110 15.26 -3.33 -0.60
C PHE A 110 14.20 -2.22 -0.50
N ILE A 111 14.40 -1.10 -1.20
CA ILE A 111 13.44 0.02 -1.20
C ILE A 111 12.12 -0.39 -1.86
N ARG A 112 12.16 -1.15 -2.97
CA ARG A 112 10.95 -1.72 -3.59
C ARG A 112 10.23 -2.70 -2.67
N PHE A 113 10.99 -3.53 -1.95
CA PHE A 113 10.46 -4.46 -0.98
C PHE A 113 9.75 -3.75 0.17
N LEU A 114 10.33 -2.69 0.74
CA LEU A 114 9.72 -1.92 1.83
C LEU A 114 8.35 -1.32 1.46
N PHE A 115 8.15 -0.92 0.19
CA PHE A 115 6.85 -0.46 -0.27
C PHE A 115 5.77 -1.56 -0.16
N TYR A 116 6.01 -2.74 -0.72
CA TYR A 116 5.05 -3.85 -0.65
C TYR A 116 4.91 -4.42 0.76
N TRP A 117 6.00 -4.46 1.50
CA TRP A 117 6.01 -4.85 2.91
C TRP A 117 5.07 -3.99 3.72
N ASN A 118 5.23 -2.66 3.62
CA ASN A 118 4.37 -1.72 4.30
C ASN A 118 2.91 -1.88 3.88
N LEU A 119 2.65 -1.90 2.58
CA LEU A 119 1.31 -2.04 2.02
C LEU A 119 0.56 -3.25 2.60
N TYR A 120 1.18 -4.44 2.57
CA TYR A 120 0.54 -5.67 3.03
C TYR A 120 0.57 -5.81 4.56
N CYS A 121 1.58 -5.27 5.26
CA CYS A 121 1.57 -5.15 6.72
C CYS A 121 0.36 -4.33 7.16
N SER A 122 0.13 -3.15 6.56
CA SER A 122 -0.98 -2.29 6.92
C SER A 122 -2.32 -2.96 6.69
N VAL A 123 -2.51 -3.60 5.52
CA VAL A 123 -3.73 -4.36 5.22
C VAL A 123 -3.99 -5.47 6.26
N LEU A 124 -2.98 -6.28 6.60
CA LEU A 124 -3.14 -7.39 7.54
C LEU A 124 -3.34 -6.90 8.99
N PHE A 125 -2.61 -5.88 9.45
CA PHE A 125 -2.80 -5.33 10.80
C PHE A 125 -4.16 -4.67 10.98
N LEU A 126 -4.63 -3.91 9.99
CA LEU A 126 -5.99 -3.34 10.01
C LEU A 126 -7.05 -4.45 10.01
N THR A 127 -6.77 -5.59 9.36
CA THR A 127 -7.64 -6.77 9.42
C THR A 127 -7.64 -7.42 10.80
N CYS A 128 -6.48 -7.58 11.43
CA CYS A 128 -6.38 -8.07 12.82
C CYS A 128 -7.15 -7.17 13.79
N ILE A 129 -7.04 -5.85 13.65
CA ILE A 129 -7.81 -4.88 14.44
C ILE A 129 -9.31 -5.10 14.19
N SER A 130 -9.75 -5.19 12.94
CA SER A 130 -11.16 -5.39 12.59
C SER A 130 -11.75 -6.68 13.17
N VAL A 131 -11.01 -7.79 13.09
CA VAL A 131 -11.41 -9.07 13.71
C VAL A 131 -11.47 -8.96 15.23
N HIS A 132 -10.50 -8.31 15.87
CA HIS A 132 -10.49 -8.12 17.31
C HIS A 132 -11.71 -7.31 17.78
N HIS A 133 -12.03 -6.21 17.09
CA HIS A 133 -13.21 -5.40 17.36
C HIS A 133 -14.52 -6.17 17.12
N TYR A 134 -14.60 -6.96 16.04
CA TYR A 134 -15.73 -7.85 15.79
C TYR A 134 -15.96 -8.85 16.93
N LEU A 135 -14.89 -9.53 17.37
CA LEU A 135 -14.98 -10.47 18.49
C LEU A 135 -15.42 -9.76 19.77
N GLY A 136 -14.91 -8.55 20.04
CA GLY A 136 -15.30 -7.76 21.20
C GLY A 136 -16.80 -7.47 21.29
N ILE A 137 -17.46 -7.24 20.14
CA ILE A 137 -18.88 -6.87 20.09
C ILE A 137 -19.77 -8.12 20.03
N CYS A 138 -19.51 -9.00 19.07
CA CYS A 138 -20.40 -10.11 18.77
C CYS A 138 -20.10 -11.36 19.61
N HIS A 139 -18.88 -11.49 20.16
CA HIS A 139 -18.42 -12.67 20.88
C HIS A 139 -17.55 -12.32 22.12
N PRO A 140 -18.06 -11.55 23.09
CA PRO A 140 -17.26 -10.95 24.16
C PRO A 140 -16.48 -11.99 25.00
N LEU A 141 -17.02 -13.19 25.21
CA LEU A 141 -16.31 -14.27 25.91
C LEU A 141 -15.07 -14.75 25.16
N ARG A 142 -15.13 -14.81 23.82
CA ARG A 142 -13.96 -15.13 22.99
C ARG A 142 -12.97 -13.97 22.97
N ALA A 143 -13.47 -12.73 22.96
CA ALA A 143 -12.64 -11.53 22.95
C ALA A 143 -11.68 -11.44 24.14
N VAL A 144 -12.04 -11.99 25.31
CA VAL A 144 -11.13 -12.04 26.47
C VAL A 144 -9.88 -12.86 26.16
N HIS A 145 -10.04 -14.03 25.54
CA HIS A 145 -8.90 -14.87 25.16
C HIS A 145 -8.10 -14.27 23.99
N TRP A 146 -8.79 -13.78 22.96
CA TRP A 146 -8.17 -13.15 21.79
C TRP A 146 -7.60 -11.75 22.07
N GLY A 147 -7.93 -11.17 23.22
CA GLY A 147 -7.41 -9.88 23.71
C GLY A 147 -6.13 -10.00 24.52
N LEU A 148 -5.63 -11.22 24.78
CA LEU A 148 -4.37 -11.44 25.49
C LEU A 148 -3.20 -10.85 24.68
N PRO A 149 -2.36 -9.98 25.26
CA PRO A 149 -1.28 -9.30 24.52
C PRO A 149 -0.23 -10.28 23.97
N HIS A 150 0.00 -11.41 24.63
CA HIS A 150 0.87 -12.47 24.11
C HIS A 150 0.33 -13.09 22.81
N LEU A 151 -0.98 -13.32 22.71
CA LEU A 151 -1.60 -13.85 21.50
C LEU A 151 -1.58 -12.82 20.38
N ALA A 152 -1.82 -11.54 20.69
CA ALA A 152 -1.67 -10.45 19.74
C ALA A 152 -0.22 -10.36 19.21
N GLY A 153 0.78 -10.49 20.08
CA GLY A 153 2.19 -10.53 19.69
C GLY A 153 2.54 -11.70 18.77
N LEU A 154 1.99 -12.89 19.04
CA LEU A 154 2.16 -14.07 18.18
C LEU A 154 1.53 -13.86 16.80
N LEU A 155 0.33 -13.26 16.75
CA LEU A 155 -0.34 -12.92 15.49
C LEU A 155 0.45 -11.86 14.72
N CYS A 156 1.01 -10.86 15.39
CA CYS A 156 1.92 -9.91 14.76
C CYS A 156 3.10 -10.63 14.12
N LEU A 157 3.81 -11.47 14.88
CA LEU A 157 4.93 -12.25 14.34
C LEU A 157 4.50 -13.10 13.13
N ALA A 158 3.34 -13.74 13.19
CA ALA A 158 2.80 -14.48 12.05
C ALA A 158 2.58 -13.60 10.82
N VAL A 159 2.03 -12.39 10.97
CA VAL A 159 1.89 -11.41 9.89
C VAL A 159 3.24 -11.06 9.27
N TRP A 160 4.25 -10.74 10.09
CA TRP A 160 5.61 -10.44 9.62
C TRP A 160 6.21 -11.61 8.81
N LEU A 161 6.03 -12.84 9.29
CA LEU A 161 6.55 -14.04 8.62
C LEU A 161 5.80 -14.36 7.31
N VAL A 162 4.47 -14.22 7.29
CA VAL A 162 3.66 -14.42 6.07
C VAL A 162 4.07 -13.43 4.99
N ILE A 163 4.23 -12.15 5.35
CA ILE A 163 4.63 -11.12 4.40
C ILE A 163 6.06 -11.37 3.91
N ALA A 164 6.99 -11.73 4.81
CA ALA A 164 8.34 -12.11 4.42
C ALA A 164 8.33 -13.28 3.42
N GLY A 165 7.69 -14.40 3.75
CA GLY A 165 7.61 -15.55 2.85
C GLY A 165 6.98 -15.22 1.50
N CYS A 166 5.91 -14.42 1.50
CA CYS A 166 5.19 -14.04 0.29
C CYS A 166 5.96 -13.05 -0.58
N LEU A 167 6.71 -12.11 0.01
CA LEU A 167 7.39 -11.04 -0.73
C LEU A 167 8.86 -11.30 -1.02
N MET A 168 9.53 -12.23 -0.32
CA MET A 168 10.92 -12.61 -0.62
C MET A 168 11.17 -12.89 -2.10
N PRO A 169 10.29 -13.59 -2.85
CA PRO A 169 10.50 -13.81 -4.28
C PRO A 169 10.61 -12.53 -5.11
N ASN A 170 9.98 -11.41 -4.70
CA ASN A 170 10.10 -10.13 -5.41
C ASN A 170 11.54 -9.63 -5.48
N LEU A 171 12.40 -9.98 -4.53
CA LEU A 171 13.81 -9.60 -4.53
C LEU A 171 14.57 -10.20 -5.73
N PHE A 172 14.11 -11.32 -6.28
CA PHE A 172 14.70 -11.91 -7.50
C PHE A 172 14.16 -11.25 -8.78
N PHE A 173 12.92 -10.78 -8.75
CA PHE A 173 12.27 -10.16 -9.92
C PHE A 173 12.68 -8.70 -10.13
N VAL A 174 12.86 -7.93 -9.05
CA VAL A 174 13.27 -6.53 -9.11
C VAL A 174 14.74 -6.43 -9.52
N THR A 175 15.02 -5.65 -10.56
CA THR A 175 16.38 -5.43 -11.06
C THR A 175 16.64 -3.97 -11.40
N THR A 176 17.91 -3.65 -11.63
CA THR A 176 18.32 -2.43 -12.32
C THR A 176 18.71 -2.75 -13.76
N SER A 177 18.58 -1.78 -14.66
CA SER A 177 19.09 -1.89 -16.03
C SER A 177 19.69 -0.57 -16.53
N PRO A 178 20.75 -0.60 -17.34
CA PRO A 178 21.23 0.60 -18.00
C PRO A 178 20.21 1.11 -19.03
N LYS A 179 20.08 2.43 -19.15
CA LYS A 179 19.27 3.14 -20.15
C LYS A 179 20.02 4.42 -20.55
N GLY A 180 20.77 4.35 -21.66
CA GLY A 180 21.71 5.40 -22.05
C GLY A 180 22.76 5.60 -20.95
N ASP A 181 22.98 6.86 -20.55
CA ASP A 181 23.91 7.24 -19.47
C ASP A 181 23.32 7.05 -18.06
N THR A 182 22.11 6.48 -17.95
CA THR A 182 21.42 6.29 -16.67
C THR A 182 21.23 4.83 -16.29
N VAL A 183 21.08 4.57 -15.00
CA VAL A 183 20.69 3.26 -14.47
C VAL A 183 19.28 3.37 -13.92
N LEU A 184 18.34 2.60 -14.47
CA LEU A 184 16.95 2.59 -14.01
C LEU A 184 16.79 1.57 -12.87
N CYS A 185 16.05 1.94 -11.83
CA CYS A 185 15.56 1.00 -10.80
C CYS A 185 14.10 0.66 -11.11
N HIS A 186 13.86 -0.55 -11.64
CA HIS A 186 12.54 -0.96 -12.09
C HIS A 186 11.55 -1.06 -10.93
N ASP A 187 10.30 -0.66 -11.17
CA ASP A 187 9.17 -0.88 -10.25
C ASP A 187 8.71 -2.36 -10.24
N THR A 188 9.00 -3.08 -11.33
CA THR A 188 8.57 -4.46 -11.59
C THR A 188 9.75 -5.29 -12.08
N THR A 189 9.51 -6.30 -12.92
CA THR A 189 10.53 -7.21 -13.44
C THR A 189 10.98 -6.85 -14.86
N ARG A 190 11.96 -7.60 -15.37
CA ARG A 190 12.44 -7.50 -16.75
C ARG A 190 11.34 -7.96 -17.73
N PRO A 191 11.28 -7.42 -18.96
CA PRO A 191 10.26 -7.80 -19.94
C PRO A 191 10.13 -9.32 -20.15
N GLU A 192 11.25 -10.06 -20.12
CA GLU A 192 11.27 -11.50 -20.40
C GLU A 192 10.62 -12.35 -19.30
N GLU A 193 10.55 -11.84 -18.07
CA GLU A 193 9.98 -12.52 -16.90
C GLU A 193 8.58 -11.98 -16.55
N PHE A 194 8.06 -11.05 -17.34
CA PHE A 194 6.87 -10.28 -17.01
C PHE A 194 5.65 -11.19 -16.82
N ASP A 195 5.44 -12.18 -17.68
CA ASP A 195 4.28 -13.08 -17.60
C ASP A 195 4.26 -13.88 -16.30
N HIS A 196 5.37 -14.53 -15.95
CA HIS A 196 5.54 -15.28 -14.71
C HIS A 196 5.33 -14.37 -13.49
N TYR A 197 5.89 -13.16 -13.55
CA TYR A 197 5.75 -12.17 -12.50
C TYR A 197 4.31 -11.69 -12.33
N VAL A 198 3.54 -11.51 -13.41
CA VAL A 198 2.13 -11.12 -13.32
C VAL A 198 1.30 -12.21 -12.63
N TYR A 199 1.50 -13.49 -12.97
CA TYR A 199 0.81 -14.58 -12.28
C TYR A 199 1.13 -14.63 -10.79
N PHE A 200 2.42 -14.54 -10.46
CA PHE A 200 2.89 -14.48 -9.08
C PHE A 200 2.29 -13.28 -8.33
N SER A 201 2.46 -12.06 -8.86
CA SER A 201 1.96 -10.83 -8.25
C SER A 201 0.43 -10.82 -8.11
N SER A 202 -0.30 -11.39 -9.08
CA SER A 202 -1.76 -11.56 -9.01
C SER A 202 -2.19 -12.57 -7.94
N ALA A 203 -1.40 -13.62 -7.69
CA ALA A 203 -1.64 -14.54 -6.58
C ALA A 203 -1.42 -13.85 -5.23
N ILE A 204 -0.30 -13.11 -5.08
CA ILE A 204 0.01 -12.32 -3.89
C ILE A 204 -1.08 -11.27 -3.62
N MET A 205 -1.52 -10.54 -4.63
CA MET A 205 -2.61 -9.57 -4.50
C MET A 205 -3.91 -10.22 -4.02
N ARG A 206 -4.33 -11.35 -4.62
CA ARG A 206 -5.54 -12.04 -4.19
C ARG A 206 -5.43 -12.53 -2.74
N LEU A 207 -4.27 -13.03 -2.35
CA LEU A 207 -4.04 -13.56 -1.01
C LEU A 207 -3.94 -12.45 0.04
N LEU A 208 -3.11 -11.43 -0.18
CA LEU A 208 -2.74 -10.41 0.81
C LEU A 208 -3.59 -9.14 0.76
N PHE A 209 -4.39 -8.94 -0.30
CA PHE A 209 -5.35 -7.85 -0.38
C PHE A 209 -6.78 -8.38 -0.53
N GLY A 210 -7.06 -9.26 -1.50
CA GLY A 210 -8.39 -9.80 -1.74
C GLY A 210 -8.99 -10.53 -0.52
N GLY A 211 -8.23 -11.46 0.06
CA GLY A 211 -8.63 -12.19 1.27
C GLY A 211 -8.91 -11.26 2.47
N PRO A 212 -7.96 -10.40 2.87
CA PRO A 212 -8.16 -9.42 3.94
C PRO A 212 -9.32 -8.45 3.70
N CYS A 213 -9.49 -7.95 2.47
CA CYS A 213 -10.66 -7.13 2.11
C CYS A 213 -11.98 -7.87 2.39
N LEU A 214 -12.09 -9.14 1.97
CA LEU A 214 -13.28 -9.95 2.23
C LEU A 214 -13.51 -10.14 3.73
N VAL A 215 -12.46 -10.43 4.49
CA VAL A 215 -12.54 -10.57 5.96
C VAL A 215 -13.06 -9.27 6.59
N ASN A 216 -12.52 -8.11 6.22
CA ASN A 216 -12.97 -6.82 6.75
C ASN A 216 -14.44 -6.55 6.41
N LEU A 217 -14.86 -6.79 5.16
CA LEU A 217 -16.26 -6.61 4.74
C LEU A 217 -17.21 -7.50 5.55
N VAL A 218 -16.86 -8.78 5.75
CA VAL A 218 -17.66 -9.71 6.56
C VAL A 218 -17.68 -9.27 8.02
N CYS A 219 -16.53 -8.95 8.62
CA CYS A 219 -16.45 -8.48 9.99
C CYS A 219 -17.32 -7.24 10.21
N TYR A 220 -17.27 -6.26 9.32
CA TYR A 220 -18.04 -5.03 9.45
C TYR A 220 -19.52 -5.20 9.20
N GLY A 221 -19.90 -6.06 8.24
CA GLY A 221 -21.29 -6.46 8.05
C GLY A 221 -21.87 -7.11 9.32
N LEU A 222 -21.14 -8.05 9.91
CA LEU A 222 -21.56 -8.72 11.14
C LEU A 222 -21.55 -7.77 12.35
N MET A 223 -20.55 -6.90 12.48
CA MET A 223 -20.51 -5.87 13.53
C MET A 223 -21.72 -4.93 13.42
N ALA A 224 -22.04 -4.45 12.23
CA ALA A 224 -23.20 -3.59 11.99
C ALA A 224 -24.51 -4.30 12.37
N GLN A 225 -24.66 -5.59 12.05
CA GLN A 225 -25.80 -6.40 12.46
C GLN A 225 -25.90 -6.52 13.99
N CYS A 226 -24.81 -6.86 14.67
CA CYS A 226 -24.77 -6.93 16.14
C CYS A 226 -25.10 -5.57 16.80
N LEU A 227 -24.74 -4.46 16.15
CA LEU A 227 -25.05 -3.11 16.63
C LEU A 227 -26.50 -2.70 16.38
N TYR A 228 -27.09 -3.14 15.27
CA TYR A 228 -28.48 -2.85 14.91
C TYR A 228 -29.47 -3.70 15.72
N TRP A 229 -29.10 -4.94 16.08
CA TRP A 229 -29.91 -5.83 16.91
C TRP A 229 -29.23 -6.13 18.26
N PRO A 230 -29.21 -5.15 19.20
CA PRO A 230 -28.53 -5.33 20.47
C PRO A 230 -29.14 -6.46 21.30
N LEU A 231 -28.29 -7.22 22.00
CA LEU A 231 -28.75 -8.20 22.99
C LEU A 231 -29.61 -7.51 24.08
N PRO A 232 -30.64 -8.19 24.62
CA PRO A 232 -31.42 -7.66 25.74
C PRO A 232 -30.50 -7.31 26.92
N GLY A 233 -30.50 -6.05 27.35
CA GLY A 233 -29.66 -5.54 28.45
C GLY A 233 -28.36 -4.85 28.02
N ALA A 234 -28.06 -4.74 26.72
CA ALA A 234 -26.91 -3.98 26.23
C ALA A 234 -27.17 -2.46 26.30
N THR A 235 -26.53 -1.77 27.25
CA THR A 235 -26.54 -0.30 27.34
C THR A 235 -25.82 0.35 26.14
N GLN A 236 -26.19 1.58 25.79
CA GLN A 236 -25.41 2.38 24.83
C GLN A 236 -24.03 2.68 25.43
N SER A 237 -23.03 1.90 25.05
CA SER A 237 -21.68 2.00 25.59
C SER A 237 -20.76 2.78 24.65
N SER A 238 -19.75 3.43 25.24
CA SER A 238 -18.58 3.99 24.53
C SER A 238 -17.91 2.98 23.58
N SER A 239 -18.07 1.67 23.81
CA SER A 239 -17.58 0.63 22.91
C SER A 239 -18.29 0.60 21.54
N ARG A 240 -19.55 1.04 21.44
CA ARG A 240 -20.30 1.15 20.18
C ARG A 240 -19.74 2.26 19.29
N LEU A 241 -19.55 3.45 19.85
CA LEU A 241 -18.97 4.60 19.14
C LEU A 241 -17.55 4.30 18.68
N ARG A 242 -16.70 3.75 19.57
CA ARG A 242 -15.35 3.30 19.23
C ARG A 242 -15.32 2.30 18.07
N SER A 243 -16.33 1.44 17.96
CA SER A 243 -16.38 0.42 16.90
C SER A 243 -16.85 0.96 15.56
N LEU A 244 -17.91 1.78 15.55
CA LEU A 244 -18.32 2.52 14.34
C LEU A 244 -17.18 3.40 13.81
N HIS A 245 -16.43 3.97 14.75
CA HIS A 245 -15.26 4.75 14.47
C HIS A 245 -14.16 3.90 13.78
N THR A 246 -13.76 2.77 14.37
CA THR A 246 -12.79 1.86 13.74
C THR A 246 -13.24 1.41 12.34
N ILE A 247 -14.53 1.09 12.17
CA ILE A 247 -15.10 0.74 10.86
C ILE A 247 -14.89 1.89 9.86
N ALA A 248 -15.23 3.12 10.23
CA ALA A 248 -15.12 4.29 9.36
C ALA A 248 -13.66 4.55 8.93
N VAL A 249 -12.71 4.46 9.88
CA VAL A 249 -11.28 4.66 9.61
C VAL A 249 -10.76 3.64 8.63
N VAL A 250 -10.94 2.36 8.92
CA VAL A 250 -10.40 1.30 8.08
C VAL A 250 -11.04 1.34 6.70
N LEU A 251 -12.37 1.52 6.59
CA LEU A 251 -13.02 1.65 5.30
C LEU A 251 -12.47 2.83 4.49
N THR A 252 -12.21 3.97 5.14
CA THR A 252 -11.63 5.15 4.49
C THR A 252 -10.22 4.85 3.97
N VAL A 253 -9.36 4.25 4.80
CA VAL A 253 -7.99 3.89 4.40
C VAL A 253 -8.00 2.87 3.25
N PHE A 254 -8.85 1.84 3.31
CA PHE A 254 -8.99 0.88 2.22
C PHE A 254 -9.46 1.56 0.92
N ALA A 255 -10.50 2.40 0.99
CA ALA A 255 -11.08 3.05 -0.17
C ALA A 255 -10.14 4.06 -0.83
N VAL A 256 -9.36 4.80 -0.04
CA VAL A 256 -8.49 5.88 -0.53
C VAL A 256 -7.08 5.38 -0.86
N CYS A 257 -6.49 4.53 -0.02
CA CYS A 257 -5.08 4.13 -0.15
C CYS A 257 -4.91 2.81 -0.91
N PHE A 258 -5.69 1.78 -0.57
CA PHE A 258 -5.40 0.42 -1.05
C PHE A 258 -6.15 0.06 -2.33
N VAL A 259 -7.47 0.30 -2.37
CA VAL A 259 -8.32 -0.08 -3.51
C VAL A 259 -7.86 0.58 -4.81
N PRO A 260 -7.58 1.90 -4.87
CA PRO A 260 -7.19 2.54 -6.12
C PRO A 260 -5.90 1.94 -6.67
N PHE A 261 -4.89 1.74 -5.83
CA PHE A 261 -3.61 1.15 -6.23
C PHE A 261 -3.78 -0.28 -6.77
N HIS A 262 -4.52 -1.15 -6.08
CA HIS A 262 -4.68 -2.54 -6.53
C HIS A 262 -5.50 -2.64 -7.83
N ILE A 263 -6.52 -1.79 -8.01
CA ILE A 263 -7.28 -1.71 -9.26
C ILE A 263 -6.37 -1.29 -10.41
N THR A 264 -5.65 -0.18 -10.27
CA THR A 264 -4.83 0.36 -11.37
C THR A 264 -3.63 -0.52 -11.68
N HIS A 265 -3.02 -1.14 -10.66
CA HIS A 265 -1.97 -2.14 -10.83
C HIS A 265 -2.48 -3.38 -11.59
N THR A 266 -3.68 -3.88 -11.27
CA THR A 266 -4.28 -5.01 -12.00
C THR A 266 -4.57 -4.64 -13.46
N ILE A 267 -5.17 -3.47 -13.69
CA ILE A 267 -5.46 -2.99 -15.05
C ILE A 267 -4.15 -2.83 -15.85
N TYR A 268 -3.08 -2.31 -15.24
CA TYR A 268 -1.77 -2.19 -15.87
C TYR A 268 -1.20 -3.55 -16.30
N TYR A 269 -1.27 -4.56 -15.45
CA TYR A 269 -0.78 -5.90 -15.80
C TYR A 269 -1.62 -6.56 -16.87
N MET A 270 -2.95 -6.46 -16.79
CA MET A 270 -3.83 -7.00 -17.81
C MET A 270 -3.65 -6.30 -19.16
N ALA A 271 -3.50 -4.97 -19.18
CA ALA A 271 -3.26 -4.22 -20.40
C ALA A 271 -1.92 -4.60 -21.05
N ARG A 272 -0.89 -4.87 -20.26
CA ARG A 272 0.42 -5.36 -20.75
C ARG A 272 0.35 -6.80 -21.26
N LEU A 273 -0.31 -7.70 -20.53
CA LEU A 273 -0.46 -9.11 -20.92
C LEU A 273 -1.31 -9.29 -22.18
N LEU A 274 -2.33 -8.45 -22.38
CA LEU A 274 -3.23 -8.50 -23.53
C LEU A 274 -2.72 -7.67 -24.71
N GLU A 275 -1.48 -7.14 -24.63
CA GLU A 275 -0.86 -6.31 -25.67
C GLU A 275 -1.79 -5.17 -26.13
N ALA A 276 -2.41 -4.48 -25.17
CA ALA A 276 -3.34 -3.40 -25.46
C ALA A 276 -2.67 -2.29 -26.28
N ASP A 277 -3.48 -1.55 -27.06
CA ASP A 277 -2.98 -0.47 -27.90
C ASP A 277 -2.23 0.61 -27.09
N CYS A 278 -1.28 1.26 -27.73
CA CYS A 278 -0.38 2.21 -27.06
C CYS A 278 -1.13 3.37 -26.36
N ARG A 279 -2.31 3.79 -26.88
CA ARG A 279 -3.11 4.83 -26.24
C ARG A 279 -3.68 4.34 -24.91
N VAL A 280 -4.27 3.13 -24.90
CA VAL A 280 -4.74 2.50 -23.66
C VAL A 280 -3.60 2.31 -22.68
N LEU A 281 -2.47 1.77 -23.14
CA LEU A 281 -1.33 1.50 -22.27
C LEU A 281 -0.74 2.78 -21.67
N SER A 282 -0.73 3.89 -22.41
CA SER A 282 -0.29 5.20 -21.91
C SER A 282 -1.21 5.75 -20.83
N ILE A 283 -2.53 5.65 -21.02
CA ILE A 283 -3.51 6.09 -20.00
C ILE A 283 -3.37 5.25 -18.74
N VAL A 284 -3.27 3.93 -18.87
CA VAL A 284 -3.16 3.02 -17.73
C VAL A 284 -1.84 3.22 -16.98
N ASN A 285 -0.71 3.41 -17.67
CA ASN A 285 0.58 3.73 -17.06
C ASN A 285 0.54 5.05 -16.29
N LEU A 286 -0.08 6.10 -16.87
CA LEU A 286 -0.29 7.38 -16.20
C LEU A 286 -1.11 7.20 -14.90
N VAL A 287 -2.27 6.57 -15.01
CA VAL A 287 -3.20 6.37 -13.87
C VAL A 287 -2.57 5.51 -12.77
N TYR A 288 -1.84 4.46 -13.14
CA TYR A 288 -1.08 3.63 -12.20
C TYR A 288 -0.06 4.46 -11.41
N LYS A 289 0.72 5.31 -12.09
CA LYS A 289 1.72 6.18 -11.44
C LYS A 289 1.10 7.25 -10.56
N VAL A 290 -0.03 7.82 -10.97
CA VAL A 290 -0.77 8.83 -10.19
C VAL A 290 -1.40 8.24 -8.93
N THR A 291 -1.87 6.99 -8.99
CA THR A 291 -2.52 6.32 -7.84
C THR A 291 -1.53 5.71 -6.85
N ARG A 292 -0.30 5.43 -7.27
CA ARG A 292 0.72 4.82 -6.41
C ARG A 292 1.02 5.61 -5.12
N PRO A 293 1.15 6.96 -5.12
CA PRO A 293 1.31 7.71 -3.87
C PRO A 293 0.14 7.60 -2.90
N LEU A 294 -1.07 7.26 -3.36
CA LEU A 294 -2.21 7.05 -2.46
C LEU A 294 -1.98 5.83 -1.56
N ALA A 295 -1.35 4.77 -2.08
CA ALA A 295 -0.96 3.62 -1.28
C ALA A 295 0.01 4.01 -0.17
N SER A 296 0.95 4.93 -0.44
CA SER A 296 1.90 5.46 0.54
C SER A 296 1.26 6.38 1.58
N ALA A 297 0.08 6.95 1.29
CA ALA A 297 -0.60 7.84 2.22
C ALA A 297 -1.22 7.11 3.42
N ASN A 298 -1.31 5.77 3.39
CA ASN A 298 -1.73 4.94 4.54
C ASN A 298 -0.91 5.28 5.79
N SER A 299 0.41 5.45 5.65
CA SER A 299 1.34 5.75 6.74
C SER A 299 1.05 7.09 7.40
N CYS A 300 0.37 8.03 6.73
CA CYS A 300 -0.06 9.28 7.33
C CYS A 300 -1.46 9.18 7.94
N LEU A 301 -2.37 8.49 7.25
CA LEU A 301 -3.78 8.42 7.63
C LEU A 301 -4.02 7.53 8.85
N ASP A 302 -3.28 6.42 8.96
CA ASP A 302 -3.48 5.45 10.05
C ASP A 302 -3.32 6.14 11.43
N PRO A 303 -2.20 6.79 11.77
CA PRO A 303 -2.08 7.49 13.05
C PRO A 303 -3.08 8.64 13.26
N VAL A 304 -3.31 9.47 12.23
CA VAL A 304 -4.17 10.65 12.32
C VAL A 304 -5.61 10.25 12.60
N LEU A 305 -6.10 9.27 11.85
CA LEU A 305 -7.46 8.76 11.99
C LEU A 305 -7.65 7.96 13.28
N TYR A 306 -6.60 7.48 13.96
CA TYR A 306 -6.72 6.88 15.29
C TYR A 306 -6.55 7.89 16.44
N LEU A 307 -5.76 8.95 16.24
CA LEU A 307 -5.52 10.00 17.24
C LEU A 307 -6.64 11.04 17.33
N LEU A 308 -7.22 11.49 16.20
CA LEU A 308 -8.26 12.54 16.15
C LEU A 308 -9.62 12.14 16.75
N THR A 309 -9.68 10.96 17.32
CA THR A 309 -10.81 10.08 17.07
C THR A 309 -10.93 9.01 18.17
N GLY A 310 -9.82 8.77 18.88
CA GLY A 310 -9.79 8.05 20.14
C GLY A 310 -10.04 8.95 21.35
N GLU A 311 -11.23 8.82 21.94
CA GLU A 311 -11.59 9.22 23.32
C GLU A 311 -10.81 8.44 24.42
N LYS A 312 -9.50 8.27 24.27
CA LYS A 312 -8.61 7.76 25.34
C LYS A 312 -7.40 8.65 25.59
N TYR A 313 -7.50 9.91 25.17
CA TYR A 313 -6.72 11.03 25.68
C TYR A 313 -7.67 12.08 26.23
#